data_AF-A0A285THE5-F1
#
_entry.id   AF-A0A285THE5-F1
#
_cell.length_a   1.000
_cell.length_b   1.000
_cell.length_c   1.000
_cell.angle_alpha   90.00
_cell.angle_beta   90.00
_cell.angle_gamma   90.00
#
_symmetry.space_group_name_H-M   'P 1'
#
loop_
_entity.id
_entity.type
_entity.pdbx_description
1 polymer ?
#
loop_
_entity_poly.entity_id
_entity_poly.type
_entity_poly.pdbx_seq_one_letter_code
_entity_poly.pdbx_strand_id
1 'polypeptide(L)'
;MELDVRASHLFILYALQGQEMDPEADPYFLPGVEREVVKGLFTAMTGQGGRPSRFPKALAKNYLAKTGRKIGSVYNLGKLLDALMAKYPVLAKLKRGSLDWARLQYEESECFMECLLRLGREFGIAALPIHDSLIVAKAHEDMARTILVCAYAARFGFDPEVRGE
;
A
#
# COMPACT_ATOMS: atom_id res chain seq x y z
N MET A 1 -19.74 5.50 0.18
CA MET A 1 -18.59 5.67 -0.72
C MET A 1 -17.38 5.33 0.09
N GLU A 2 -16.55 4.44 -0.44
CA GLU A 2 -15.30 4.04 0.20
C GLU A 2 -14.14 4.71 -0.53
N LEU A 3 -13.30 5.44 0.21
CA LEU A 3 -12.12 6.11 -0.32
C LEU A 3 -10.88 5.30 0.06
N ASP A 4 -10.20 4.71 -0.92
CA ASP A 4 -8.98 3.91 -0.74
C ASP A 4 -7.73 4.70 -1.15
N VAL A 5 -6.66 4.59 -0.36
CA VAL A 5 -5.35 5.17 -0.71
C VAL A 5 -4.54 4.15 -1.50
N ARG A 6 -4.36 4.41 -2.80
CA ARG A 6 -3.79 3.45 -3.74
C ARG A 6 -2.36 3.05 -3.36
N ALA A 7 -2.19 1.79 -2.96
CA ALA A 7 -0.90 1.23 -2.53
C ALA A 7 -0.22 2.09 -1.44
N SER A 8 -1.01 2.55 -0.47
CA SER A 8 -0.59 3.40 0.64
C SER A 8 0.77 3.06 1.25
N HIS A 9 1.02 1.79 1.58
CA HIS A 9 2.30 1.40 2.20
C HIS A 9 3.50 1.59 1.28
N LEU A 10 3.33 1.40 -0.03
CA LEU A 10 4.37 1.70 -1.01
C LEU A 10 4.57 3.20 -1.15
N PHE A 11 3.48 3.96 -1.23
CA PHE A 11 3.52 5.42 -1.24
C PHE A 11 4.29 5.96 -0.03
N ILE A 12 3.93 5.54 1.19
CA ILE A 12 4.60 5.95 2.43
C ILE A 12 6.07 5.55 2.41
N LEU A 13 6.40 4.35 1.94
CA LEU A 13 7.78 3.91 1.83
C LEU A 13 8.60 4.81 0.90
N TYR A 14 8.05 5.23 -0.24
CA TYR A 14 8.66 6.22 -1.13
C TYR A 14 8.84 7.57 -0.45
N ALA A 15 7.77 8.07 0.16
CA ALA A 15 7.73 9.39 0.75
C ALA A 15 8.68 9.55 1.95
N LEU A 16 8.80 8.51 2.80
CA LEU A 16 9.80 8.47 3.89
C LEU A 16 11.25 8.47 3.39
N GLN A 17 11.49 8.18 2.11
CA GLN A 17 12.81 8.30 1.46
C GLN A 17 12.95 9.61 0.68
N GLY A 18 12.00 10.54 0.81
CA GLY A 18 11.99 11.81 0.07
C GLY A 18 11.78 11.63 -1.43
N GLN A 19 11.12 10.54 -1.85
CA GLN A 19 10.88 10.23 -3.26
C GLN A 19 9.38 10.20 -3.54
N GLU A 20 9.01 10.64 -4.74
CA GLU A 20 7.64 10.59 -5.24
C GLU A 20 7.38 9.24 -5.92
N MET A 21 6.18 8.70 -5.72
CA MET A 21 5.72 7.50 -6.44
C MET A 21 4.99 7.93 -7.71
N ASP A 22 5.28 7.29 -8.84
CA ASP A 22 4.58 7.55 -10.09
C ASP A 22 3.06 7.28 -9.95
N PRO A 23 2.19 8.30 -10.09
CA PRO A 23 0.75 8.15 -9.94
C PRO A 23 0.11 7.40 -11.13
N GLU A 24 0.75 7.30 -12.29
CA GLU A 24 0.14 6.63 -13.45
C GLU A 24 0.51 5.14 -13.54
N ALA A 25 1.62 4.74 -12.91
CA ALA A 25 2.10 3.36 -12.93
C ALA A 25 1.31 2.45 -11.97
N ASP A 26 0.88 1.26 -12.42
CA ASP A 26 0.37 0.23 -11.50
C ASP A 26 1.53 -0.27 -10.60
N PRO A 27 1.43 -0.04 -9.27
CA PRO A 27 2.47 -0.43 -8.32
C PRO A 27 2.70 -1.95 -8.27
N TYR A 28 1.74 -2.74 -8.75
CA TYR A 28 1.81 -4.20 -8.73
C TYR A 28 1.99 -4.83 -10.12
N PHE A 29 2.24 -4.02 -11.15
CA PHE A 29 2.55 -4.54 -12.49
C PHE A 29 4.01 -4.99 -12.59
N LEU A 30 4.25 -6.22 -13.03
CA LEU A 30 5.59 -6.69 -13.40
C LEU A 30 5.45 -7.57 -14.65
N PRO A 31 6.15 -7.27 -15.77
CA PRO A 31 5.98 -8.00 -17.01
C PRO A 31 6.15 -9.52 -16.82
N GLY A 32 5.16 -10.29 -17.29
CA GLY A 32 5.19 -11.76 -17.21
C GLY A 32 4.88 -12.35 -15.83
N VAL A 33 4.40 -11.56 -14.88
CA VAL A 33 4.03 -12.01 -13.53
C VAL A 33 2.62 -11.52 -13.20
N GLU A 34 1.77 -12.38 -12.63
CA GLU A 34 0.43 -11.94 -12.26
C GLU A 34 0.48 -10.90 -11.13
N ARG A 35 -0.36 -9.87 -11.25
CA ARG A 35 -0.48 -8.77 -10.28
C ARG A 35 -0.64 -9.25 -8.83
N GLU A 36 -1.42 -10.31 -8.62
CA GLU A 36 -1.64 -10.91 -7.30
C GLU A 36 -0.37 -11.54 -6.69
N VAL A 37 0.51 -12.09 -7.53
CA VAL A 37 1.81 -12.62 -7.09
C VAL A 37 2.71 -11.46 -6.65
N VAL A 38 2.76 -10.40 -7.45
CA VAL A 38 3.50 -9.18 -7.12
C VAL A 38 2.99 -8.57 -5.82
N LYS A 39 1.67 -8.32 -5.71
CA LYS A 39 1.03 -7.77 -4.51
C LYS A 39 1.31 -8.64 -3.27
N GLY A 40 1.16 -9.95 -3.38
CA GLY A 40 1.45 -10.86 -2.29
C GLY A 40 2.92 -10.86 -1.85
N LEU A 41 3.87 -10.66 -2.77
CA LEU A 41 5.28 -10.50 -2.42
C LEU A 41 5.57 -9.15 -1.77
N PHE A 42 4.96 -8.05 -2.23
CA PHE A 42 5.05 -6.75 -1.58
C PHE A 42 4.59 -6.82 -0.12
N THR A 43 3.40 -7.35 0.13
CA THR A 43 2.87 -7.54 1.49
C THR A 43 3.79 -8.40 2.34
N ALA A 44 4.43 -9.42 1.76
CA ALA A 44 5.38 -10.25 2.50
C ALA A 44 6.68 -9.50 2.84
N MET A 45 7.17 -8.67 1.91
CA MET A 45 8.38 -7.88 2.11
C MET A 45 8.18 -6.82 3.19
N THR A 46 7.09 -6.04 3.10
CA THR A 46 6.75 -5.04 4.12
C THR A 46 6.46 -5.69 5.46
N GLY A 47 5.67 -6.77 5.48
CA GLY A 47 5.33 -7.54 6.69
C GLY A 47 6.55 -8.10 7.43
N GLN A 48 7.55 -8.61 6.71
CA GLN A 48 8.77 -9.15 7.32
C GLN A 48 9.83 -8.07 7.61
N GLY A 49 9.72 -6.92 6.95
CA GLY A 49 10.75 -5.88 6.92
C GLY A 49 11.99 -6.30 6.12
N GLY A 50 11.80 -6.93 4.96
CA GLY A 50 12.89 -7.37 4.08
C GLY A 50 12.53 -8.55 3.17
N ARG A 51 13.53 -9.19 2.57
CA ARG A 51 13.32 -10.27 1.58
C ARG A 51 12.74 -11.53 2.23
N PRO A 52 11.60 -12.06 1.74
CA PRO A 52 11.07 -13.35 2.22
C PRO A 52 11.94 -14.51 1.71
N SER A 53 12.15 -15.52 2.56
CA SER A 53 12.91 -16.74 2.19
C SER A 53 12.05 -17.80 1.48
N ARG A 54 10.73 -17.64 1.50
CA ARG A 54 9.75 -18.55 0.88
C ARG A 54 8.52 -17.77 0.44
N PHE A 55 7.77 -18.31 -0.52
CA PHE A 55 6.46 -17.76 -0.88
C PHE A 55 5.53 -17.76 0.36
N PRO A 56 4.76 -16.68 0.57
CA PRO A 56 3.75 -16.63 1.63
C PRO A 56 2.75 -17.79 1.51
N LYS A 57 2.38 -18.40 2.63
CA LYS A 57 1.48 -19.57 2.64
C LYS A 57 0.13 -19.26 1.98
N ALA A 58 -0.45 -18.11 2.31
CA ALA A 58 -1.72 -17.67 1.73
C ALA A 58 -1.60 -17.45 0.21
N LEU A 59 -0.53 -16.78 -0.24
CA LEU A 59 -0.28 -16.58 -1.67
C LEU A 59 -0.13 -17.92 -2.41
N ALA A 60 0.69 -18.83 -1.90
CA ALA A 60 0.90 -20.13 -2.51
C ALA A 60 -0.38 -20.97 -2.57
N LYS A 61 -1.20 -20.94 -1.51
CA LYS A 61 -2.50 -21.62 -1.45
C LYS A 61 -3.48 -21.04 -2.48
N ASN A 62 -3.63 -19.71 -2.51
CA ASN A 62 -4.56 -19.03 -3.42
C ASN A 62 -4.15 -19.22 -4.88
N TYR A 63 -2.85 -19.15 -5.17
CA TYR A 63 -2.31 -19.39 -6.50
C TYR A 63 -2.60 -20.83 -6.98
N LEU A 64 -2.39 -21.83 -6.11
CA LEU A 64 -2.70 -23.22 -6.43
C LEU A 64 -4.20 -23.42 -6.69
N ALA A 65 -5.07 -22.85 -5.85
CA ALA A 65 -6.52 -22.94 -6.01
C ALA A 65 -6.99 -22.31 -7.33
N LYS A 66 -6.39 -21.18 -7.74
CA LYS A 66 -6.77 -20.44 -8.95
C LYS A 66 -6.22 -21.07 -10.25
N THR A 67 -5.00 -21.61 -10.22
CA THR A 67 -4.27 -22.04 -11.44
C THR A 67 -4.09 -23.54 -11.56
N GLY A 68 -4.33 -24.29 -10.48
CA GLY A 68 -4.00 -25.72 -10.39
C GLY A 68 -2.49 -26.02 -10.31
N ARG A 69 -1.62 -25.00 -10.30
CA ARG A 69 -0.15 -25.16 -10.30
C ARG A 69 0.46 -24.64 -9.01
N LYS A 70 1.56 -25.25 -8.57
CA LYS A 70 2.34 -24.73 -7.43
C LYS A 70 3.07 -23.46 -7.87
N ILE A 71 2.97 -22.37 -7.10
CA ILE A 71 3.63 -21.11 -7.45
C ILE A 71 5.14 -21.27 -7.69
N GLY A 72 5.82 -22.08 -6.89
CA GLY A 72 7.25 -22.35 -7.03
C GLY A 72 7.64 -23.21 -8.23
N SER A 73 6.68 -23.86 -8.92
CA SER A 73 6.96 -24.54 -10.20
C SER A 73 6.85 -23.59 -11.40
N VAL A 74 6.24 -22.42 -11.21
CA VAL A 74 6.07 -21.40 -12.25
C VAL A 74 7.11 -20.29 -12.08
N TYR A 75 7.33 -19.86 -10.84
CA TYR A 75 8.18 -18.74 -10.51
C TYR A 75 9.35 -19.13 -9.62
N ASN A 76 10.51 -18.56 -9.94
CA ASN A 76 11.66 -18.55 -9.04
C ASN A 76 11.56 -17.33 -8.11
N LEU A 77 11.44 -17.56 -6.79
CA LEU A 77 11.29 -16.49 -5.80
C LEU A 77 12.46 -15.49 -5.85
N GLY A 78 13.71 -15.97 -5.94
CA GLY A 78 14.88 -15.10 -5.98
C GLY A 78 14.82 -14.13 -7.16
N LYS A 79 14.59 -14.66 -8.37
CA LYS A 79 14.46 -13.84 -9.58
C LYS A 79 13.31 -12.84 -9.50
N LEU A 80 12.17 -13.23 -8.92
CA LEU A 80 11.05 -12.31 -8.71
C LEU A 80 11.40 -11.17 -7.76
N LEU A 81 12.04 -11.49 -6.63
CA LEU A 81 12.46 -10.47 -5.67
C LEU A 81 13.51 -9.53 -6.26
N ASP A 82 14.43 -10.05 -7.07
CA ASP A 82 15.41 -9.21 -7.77
C ASP A 82 14.74 -8.28 -8.79
N ALA A 83 13.80 -8.79 -9.59
CA ALA A 83 13.04 -7.96 -10.52
C ALA A 83 12.20 -6.89 -9.81
N LEU A 84 11.57 -7.23 -8.68
CA LEU A 84 10.81 -6.28 -7.86
C LEU A 84 11.70 -5.19 -7.27
N MET A 85 12.87 -5.55 -6.72
CA MET A 85 13.80 -4.56 -6.17
C MET A 85 14.49 -3.71 -7.24
N ALA A 86 14.67 -4.25 -8.45
CA ALA A 86 15.13 -3.47 -9.59
C ALA A 86 14.08 -2.43 -10.02
N LYS A 87 12.79 -2.80 -10.03
CA LYS A 87 11.69 -1.87 -10.33
C LYS A 87 11.46 -0.86 -9.19
N TYR A 88 11.56 -1.31 -7.94
CA TYR A 88 11.29 -0.51 -6.73
C TYR A 88 12.49 -0.55 -5.78
N PRO A 89 13.54 0.25 -6.03
CA PRO A 89 14.75 0.27 -5.19
C PRO A 89 14.47 0.61 -3.72
N VAL A 90 13.38 1.34 -3.42
CA VAL A 90 12.94 1.67 -2.06
C VAL A 90 12.70 0.43 -1.19
N LEU A 91 12.37 -0.72 -1.79
CA LEU A 91 12.18 -1.98 -1.06
C LEU A 91 13.47 -2.48 -0.39
N ALA A 92 14.65 -2.05 -0.87
CA ALA A 92 15.93 -2.35 -0.24
C ALA A 92 16.11 -1.65 1.11
N LYS A 93 15.30 -0.62 1.41
CA LYS A 93 15.35 0.13 2.66
C LYS A 93 14.54 -0.52 3.78
N LEU A 94 13.68 -1.50 3.44
CA LEU A 94 12.89 -2.22 4.41
C LEU A 94 13.80 -2.86 5.48
N LYS A 95 13.43 -2.66 6.73
CA LYS A 95 14.20 -3.13 7.88
C LYS A 95 13.27 -3.48 9.02
N ARG A 96 13.27 -4.74 9.42
CA ARG A 96 12.50 -5.23 10.58
C ARG A 96 12.73 -4.37 11.81
N GLY A 97 11.65 -3.97 12.46
CA GLY A 97 11.61 -3.15 13.67
C GLY A 97 11.89 -1.66 13.44
N SER A 98 12.01 -1.21 12.19
CA SER A 98 12.33 0.19 11.88
C SER A 98 11.53 0.73 10.69
N LEU A 99 11.62 0.06 9.54
CA LEU A 99 10.89 0.39 8.32
C LEU A 99 10.25 -0.90 7.80
N ASP A 100 9.29 -1.39 8.57
CA ASP A 100 8.48 -2.57 8.27
C ASP A 100 6.99 -2.22 8.34
N TRP A 101 6.14 -3.23 8.21
CA TRP A 101 4.69 -3.11 8.31
C TRP A 101 4.23 -2.25 9.49
N ALA A 102 4.81 -2.42 10.68
CA ALA A 102 4.32 -1.72 11.86
C ALA A 102 4.56 -0.22 11.75
N ARG A 103 5.72 0.18 11.22
CA ARG A 103 6.00 1.60 10.95
C ARG A 103 5.09 2.15 9.86
N LEU A 104 4.96 1.45 8.73
CA LEU A 104 4.12 1.91 7.61
C LEU A 104 2.65 2.04 8.02
N GLN A 105 2.14 1.08 8.78
CA GLN A 105 0.78 1.11 9.32
C GLN A 105 0.57 2.26 10.31
N TYR A 106 1.56 2.54 11.17
CA TYR A 106 1.49 3.68 12.09
C TYR A 106 1.39 4.99 11.31
N GLU A 107 2.27 5.20 10.33
CA GLU A 107 2.29 6.41 9.51
C GLU A 107 0.98 6.61 8.74
N GLU A 108 0.44 5.53 8.18
CA GLU A 108 -0.86 5.51 7.52
C GLU A 108 -1.98 5.91 8.48
N SER A 109 -2.08 5.22 9.62
CA SER A 109 -3.15 5.47 10.61
C SER A 109 -3.14 6.91 11.12
N GLU A 110 -1.97 7.53 11.24
CA GLU A 110 -1.86 8.94 11.63
C GLU A 110 -2.48 9.89 10.59
N CYS A 111 -2.31 9.62 9.30
CA CYS A 111 -2.98 10.38 8.24
C CYS A 111 -4.51 10.21 8.30
N PHE A 112 -4.99 8.99 8.54
CA PHE A 112 -6.43 8.74 8.70
C PHE A 112 -6.99 9.43 9.94
N MET A 113 -6.28 9.39 11.07
CA MET A 113 -6.67 10.08 12.29
C MET A 113 -6.77 11.60 12.09
N GLU A 114 -5.77 12.20 11.43
CA GLU A 114 -5.81 13.62 11.08
C GLU A 114 -7.02 13.94 10.18
N CYS A 115 -7.25 13.13 9.15
CA CYS A 115 -8.39 13.29 8.25
C CYS A 115 -9.73 13.25 9.00
N LEU A 116 -9.92 12.27 9.89
CA LEU A 116 -11.13 12.12 10.71
C LEU A 116 -11.36 13.31 11.64
N LEU A 117 -10.29 13.78 12.30
CA LEU A 117 -10.37 14.91 13.21
C LEU A 117 -10.78 16.18 12.47
N ARG A 118 -10.20 16.43 11.30
CA ARG A 118 -10.55 17.58 10.46
C ARG A 118 -11.99 17.49 9.94
N LEU A 119 -12.38 16.35 9.38
CA LEU A 119 -13.75 16.11 8.92
C LEU A 119 -14.78 16.36 10.02
N GLY A 120 -14.55 15.79 11.21
CA GLY A 120 -15.48 15.90 12.33
C GLY A 120 -15.52 17.30 12.95
N ARG A 121 -14.35 17.92 13.18
CA ARG A 121 -14.26 19.19 13.94
C ARG A 121 -14.49 20.43 13.08
N GLU A 122 -13.96 20.45 11.86
CA GLU A 122 -14.03 21.63 10.98
C GLU A 122 -15.32 21.65 10.15
N PHE A 123 -15.82 20.46 9.77
CA PHE A 123 -16.93 20.35 8.81
C PHE A 123 -18.16 19.64 9.38
N GLY A 124 -18.09 19.04 10.56
CA GLY A 124 -19.19 18.27 11.14
C GLY A 124 -19.53 17.01 10.34
N ILE A 125 -18.58 16.48 9.57
CA ILE A 125 -18.77 15.33 8.68
C ILE A 125 -18.32 14.07 9.42
N ALA A 126 -19.23 13.10 9.54
CA ALA A 126 -18.90 11.79 10.05
C ALA A 126 -18.23 10.93 8.96
N ALA A 127 -17.14 10.25 9.33
CA ALA A 127 -16.47 9.26 8.50
C ALA A 127 -15.95 8.10 9.37
N LEU A 128 -15.76 6.94 8.76
CA LEU A 128 -15.33 5.71 9.42
C LEU A 128 -14.07 5.18 8.74
N PRO A 129 -12.92 5.08 9.44
CA PRO A 129 -11.73 4.43 8.89
C PRO A 129 -11.88 2.91 8.93
N ILE A 130 -11.50 2.23 7.85
CA ILE A 130 -11.36 0.78 7.78
C ILE A 130 -10.03 0.46 7.10
N HIS A 131 -9.02 0.07 7.87
CA HIS A 131 -7.67 -0.20 7.35
C HIS A 131 -7.12 0.97 6.51
N ASP A 132 -6.90 0.75 5.21
CA ASP A 132 -6.39 1.68 4.20
C ASP A 132 -7.51 2.45 3.48
N SER A 133 -8.75 2.36 3.96
CA SER A 133 -9.90 3.06 3.40
C SER A 133 -10.68 3.91 4.41
N LEU A 134 -11.41 4.90 3.89
CA LEU A 134 -12.28 5.80 4.63
C LEU A 134 -13.70 5.74 4.04
N ILE A 135 -14.65 5.32 4.85
CA ILE A 135 -16.07 5.36 4.48
C ILE A 135 -16.66 6.71 4.85
N VAL A 136 -17.31 7.33 3.87
CA VAL A 136 -18.02 8.60 4.04
C VAL A 136 -19.34 8.61 3.27
N ALA A 137 -20.27 9.47 3.68
CA ALA A 137 -21.46 9.75 2.89
C ALA A 137 -21.07 10.28 1.51
N LYS A 138 -21.72 9.79 0.44
CA LYS A 138 -21.39 10.14 -0.95
C LYS A 138 -21.43 11.65 -1.21
N ALA A 139 -22.31 12.38 -0.53
CA ALA A 139 -22.41 13.84 -0.63
C ALA A 139 -21.15 14.59 -0.15
N HIS A 140 -20.24 13.93 0.57
CA HIS A 140 -19.01 14.51 1.12
C HIS A 140 -17.74 13.87 0.53
N GLU A 141 -17.87 13.10 -0.56
CA GLU A 141 -16.76 12.39 -1.19
C GLU A 141 -15.58 13.32 -1.53
N ASP A 142 -15.83 14.40 -2.28
CA ASP A 142 -14.77 15.31 -2.73
C ASP A 142 -14.05 16.01 -1.58
N MET A 143 -14.81 16.37 -0.54
CA MET A 143 -14.27 17.01 0.66
C MET A 143 -13.38 16.03 1.44
N ALA A 144 -13.88 14.80 1.67
CA ALA A 144 -13.12 13.77 2.37
C ALA A 144 -11.87 13.36 1.60
N ARG A 145 -11.96 13.24 0.27
CA ARG A 145 -10.82 13.00 -0.62
C ARG A 145 -9.77 14.10 -0.47
N THR A 146 -10.19 15.35 -0.55
CA THR A 146 -9.29 16.52 -0.42
C THR A 146 -8.59 16.52 0.94
N ILE A 147 -9.33 16.33 2.03
CA ILE A 147 -8.76 16.34 3.38
C ILE A 147 -7.78 15.17 3.57
N LEU A 148 -8.10 13.99 3.04
CA LEU A 148 -7.22 12.82 3.11
C LEU A 148 -5.91 13.06 2.33
N VAL A 149 -5.98 13.61 1.12
CA VAL A 149 -4.80 14.02 0.33
C VAL A 149 -3.97 15.04 1.12
N CYS A 150 -4.61 16.08 1.68
CA CYS A 150 -3.90 17.08 2.50
C CYS A 150 -3.24 16.47 3.74
N ALA A 151 -3.84 15.47 4.39
CA ALA A 151 -3.25 14.82 5.56
C ALA A 151 -1.94 14.09 5.21
N TYR A 152 -1.92 13.37 4.10
CA TYR A 152 -0.69 12.74 3.59
C TYR A 152 0.34 13.79 3.13
N ALA A 153 -0.09 14.81 2.39
CA ALA A 153 0.78 15.88 1.93
C ALA A 153 1.45 16.63 3.09
N ALA A 154 0.69 16.95 4.15
CA ALA A 154 1.22 17.61 5.34
C ALA A 154 2.22 16.72 6.09
N ARG A 155 2.00 15.40 6.11
CA ARG A 155 2.85 14.46 6.84
C ARG A 155 4.11 14.07 6.09
N PHE A 156 4.02 13.91 4.76
CA PHE A 156 5.09 13.34 3.95
C PHE A 156 5.65 14.27 2.87
N GLY A 157 4.98 15.39 2.58
CA GLY A 157 5.38 16.34 1.53
C GLY A 157 5.00 15.92 0.11
N PHE A 158 4.23 14.84 -0.06
CA PHE A 158 3.78 14.33 -1.36
C PHE A 158 2.29 14.00 -1.33
N ASP A 159 1.62 14.11 -2.47
CA ASP A 159 0.20 13.83 -2.60
C ASP A 159 -0.04 12.36 -2.94
N PRO A 160 -0.87 11.63 -2.18
CA PRO A 160 -1.24 10.27 -2.51
C PRO A 160 -2.32 10.25 -3.60
N GLU A 161 -2.46 9.10 -4.26
CA GLU A 161 -3.64 8.85 -5.09
C GLU A 161 -4.74 8.19 -4.25
N VAL A 162 -5.89 8.87 -4.17
CA VAL A 162 -7.09 8.37 -3.50
C VAL A 162 -8.12 7.99 -4.55
N ARG A 163 -8.76 6.82 -4.42
CA ARG A 163 -9.80 6.31 -5.34
C ARG A 163 -11.12 6.10 -4.59
N GLY A 164 -12.25 6.32 -5.26
CA GLY A 164 -13.58 6.07 -4.70
C GLY A 164 -14.23 4.84 -5.32
N GLU A 165 -14.80 3.96 -4.49
CA GLU A 165 -15.61 2.79 -4.89
C GLU A 165 -17.05 2.83 -4.32
#